data_AF-A0A3M2YP78-F1
#
_entry.id   AF-A0A3M2YP78-F1
#
_cell.length_a   1.000
_cell.length_b   1.000
_cell.length_c   1.000
_cell.angle_alpha   90.00
_cell.angle_beta   90.00
_cell.angle_gamma   90.00
#
_symmetry.space_group_name_H-M   'P 1'
#
loop_
_entity.id
_entity.type
_entity.pdbx_description
1 polymer ?
#
loop_
_entity_poly.entity_id
_entity_poly.type
_entity_poly.pdbx_seq_one_letter_code
_entity_poly.pdbx_strand_id
1 'polypeptide(L)' 'MDGHDVSGRKEKVWAIGPGFLYSFNKENVLTVNSYFEQGAENRTEGNKLVLNFLHKL' A
#
# COMPACT_ATOMS: atom_id res chain seq x y z
N MET A 1 -3.00 27.76 18.56
CA MET A 1 -4.04 27.59 17.53
C MET A 1 -4.68 26.26 17.79
N ASP A 2 -5.81 26.28 18.46
CA ASP A 2 -6.56 25.11 18.90
C ASP A 2 -7.11 24.35 17.68
N GLY A 3 -6.44 23.24 17.35
CA GLY A 3 -6.85 22.32 16.30
C GLY A 3 -8.01 21.45 16.76
N HIS A 4 -9.21 22.01 16.77
CA HIS A 4 -10.43 21.20 16.82
C HIS A 4 -10.70 20.65 15.41
N ASP A 5 -9.99 19.57 15.05
CA ASP A 5 -10.44 18.68 13.99
C ASP A 5 -11.19 17.50 14.60
N VAL A 6 -12.36 17.21 14.03
CA VAL A 6 -13.48 16.52 14.65
C VAL A 6 -13.36 15.01 14.52
N SER A 7 -13.35 14.31 15.66
CA SER A 7 -13.54 12.86 15.73
C SER A 7 -14.93 12.48 15.19
N GLY A 8 -15.00 11.98 13.94
CA GLY A 8 -16.25 11.40 13.42
C GLY A 8 -16.48 11.39 11.91
N ARG A 9 -15.58 11.89 11.05
CA ARG A 9 -15.72 11.74 9.59
C ARG A 9 -15.01 10.49 9.08
N LYS A 10 -15.65 9.76 8.17
CA LYS A 10 -15.00 8.72 7.35
C LYS A 10 -13.92 9.40 6.50
N GLU A 11 -12.67 9.30 6.93
CA GLU A 11 -11.50 9.66 6.13
C GLU A 11 -11.56 8.90 4.80
N LYS A 12 -11.57 9.60 3.66
CA LYS A 12 -11.62 8.98 2.34
C LYS A 12 -10.23 8.86 1.77
N VAL A 13 -9.57 7.79 2.18
CA VAL A 13 -8.23 7.45 1.73
C VAL A 13 -8.28 6.55 0.51
N TRP A 14 -7.35 6.75 -0.42
CA TRP A 14 -7.11 5.82 -1.52
C TRP A 14 -5.61 5.59 -1.64
N ALA A 15 -5.24 4.48 -2.27
CA ALA A 15 -3.85 4.19 -2.56
C ALA A 15 -3.73 3.64 -3.97
N ILE A 16 -2.67 4.05 -4.66
CA ILE A 16 -2.28 3.50 -5.96
C ILE A 16 -0.79 3.21 -5.93
N GLY A 17 -0.36 2.26 -6.73
CA GLY A 17 1.06 2.13 -7.02
C GLY A 17 1.40 1.01 -7.98
N PRO A 18 2.64 1.02 -8.49
CA PRO A 18 3.10 0.03 -9.43
C PRO A 18 3.30 -1.34 -8.77
N GLY A 19 3.04 -2.38 -9.57
CA GLY A 19 3.32 -3.77 -9.27
C GLY A 19 4.22 -4.39 -10.32
N PHE A 20 5.14 -5.23 -9.87
CA PHE A 20 6.03 -6.01 -10.72
C PHE A 20 5.91 -7.49 -10.37
N LEU A 21 5.89 -8.33 -11.41
CA LEU A 21 5.91 -9.78 -11.30
C LEU A 21 7.06 -10.33 -12.13
N TYR A 22 7.80 -11.26 -11.53
CA TYR A 22 8.87 -11.99 -12.19
C TYR A 22 8.73 -13.49 -11.92
N SER A 23 8.63 -14.27 -12.99
CA SER A 23 8.60 -15.73 -12.91
C SER A 23 9.98 -16.26 -13.28
N PHE A 24 10.68 -16.85 -12.32
CA PHE A 24 11.96 -17.54 -12.58
C PHE A 24 11.72 -18.84 -13.37
N ASN A 25 10.67 -19.56 -12.97
CA ASN A 25 10.14 -20.74 -13.63
C ASN A 25 8.67 -20.91 -13.23
N LYS A 26 8.02 -21.97 -13.71
CA LYS A 26 6.60 -22.24 -13.43
C LYS A 26 6.29 -22.44 -11.95
N GLU A 27 7.28 -22.76 -11.14
CA GLU A 27 7.13 -22.99 -9.71
C GLU A 27 7.54 -21.79 -8.86
N ASN A 28 8.35 -20.87 -9.37
CA ASN A 28 8.96 -19.80 -8.57
C ASN A 28 8.60 -18.43 -9.16
N VAL A 29 7.82 -17.65 -8.39
CA VAL A 29 7.37 -16.31 -8.78
C VAL A 29 7.67 -15.32 -7.66
N LEU A 30 8.29 -14.20 -8.02
CA LEU A 30 8.49 -13.05 -7.15
C LEU A 30 7.52 -11.94 -7.58
N THR A 31 6.85 -11.33 -6.60
CA THR A 31 6.04 -10.12 -6.82
C THR A 31 6.50 -9.01 -5.90
N VAL A 32 6.61 -7.81 -6.44
CA VAL A 32 6.95 -6.58 -5.74
C VAL A 32 5.85 -5.58 -6.00
N ASN A 33 5.13 -5.17 -4.95
CA ASN A 33 4.06 -4.17 -5.07
C ASN A 33 4.36 -3.00 -4.15
N SER A 34 4.13 -1.79 -4.65
CA SER A 34 4.19 -0.57 -3.85
C SER A 34 2.84 0.13 -3.87
N TYR A 35 2.47 0.72 -2.74
CA TYR A 35 1.24 1.48 -2.58
C TYR A 35 1.58 2.81 -1.92
N PHE A 36 1.14 3.88 -2.54
CA PHE A 36 1.26 5.24 -2.03
C PHE A 36 -0.15 5.71 -1.66
N GLU A 37 -0.34 5.99 -0.38
CA GLU A 37 -1.60 6.45 0.15
C GLU A 37 -1.77 7.96 -0.11
N GLN A 38 -3.01 8.38 -0.38
CA GLN A 38 -3.32 9.78 -0.60
C GLN A 38 -4.68 10.15 0.00
N GLY A 39 -4.78 11.37 0.54
CA GLY A 39 -6.02 11.91 1.10
C GLY A 39 -6.27 11.55 2.56
N ALA A 40 -5.22 11.33 3.35
CA ALA A 40 -5.31 11.21 4.80
C ALA A 40 -5.52 12.60 5.46
N GLU A 41 -6.39 12.70 6.45
CA GLU A 41 -6.69 13.92 7.20
C GLU A 41 -6.34 13.68 8.68
N ASN A 42 -5.54 14.57 9.29
CA ASN A 42 -5.07 14.45 10.67
C ASN A 42 -4.02 13.36 10.95
N ARG A 43 -3.48 12.70 9.92
CA ARG A 43 -2.31 11.81 10.03
C ARG A 43 -1.42 11.88 8.78
N THR A 44 -0.20 11.39 8.91
CA THR A 44 0.72 11.24 7.78
C THR A 44 0.23 10.15 6.82
N GLU A 45 0.37 10.41 5.52
CA GLU A 45 0.13 9.44 4.45
C GLU A 45 1.13 8.27 4.53
N GLY A 46 0.61 7.05 4.36
CA GLY A 46 1.40 5.82 4.43
C GLY A 46 1.96 5.38 3.08
N ASN A 47 3.19 4.87 3.07
CA ASN A 47 3.75 4.14 1.93
C ASN A 47 3.97 2.68 2.33
N LYS A 48 3.55 1.75 1.47
CA LYS A 48 3.69 0.31 1.72
C LYS A 48 4.41 -0.36 0.57
N LEU A 49 5.47 -1.09 0.89
CA LEU A 49 6.14 -2.02 -0.02
C LEU A 49 5.84 -3.45 0.40
N VAL A 50 5.39 -4.29 -0.54
CA VAL A 50 5.08 -5.71 -0.34
C VAL A 50 5.97 -6.52 -1.25
N LEU A 51 6.81 -7.36 -0.63
CA LEU A 51 7.64 -8.35 -1.30
C LEU A 51 7.04 -9.73 -1.00
N ASN A 52 6.71 -10.48 -2.04
CA ASN A 52 6.17 -11.82 -1.87
C ASN A 52 6.87 -12.79 -2.84
N PHE A 53 7.37 -13.89 -2.29
CA PHE A 53 7.99 -14.97 -3.04
C PHE A 53 7.12 -16.21 -2.90
N LEU A 54 6.60 -16.70 -4.03
CA LEU A 54 5.77 -17.88 -4.10
C LEU A 54 6.57 -19.02 -4.73
N HIS A 55 6.68 -20.11 -3.98
CA HIS A 55 7.22 -21.38 -4.43
C HIS A 55 6.08 -22.41 -4.49
N LYS A 56 5.86 -23.01 -5.65
CA LYS A 56 4.87 -24.06 -5.88
C LYS A 56 5.54 -25.42 -5.62
N LEU A 57 5.00 -26.15 -4.65
CA LEU A 57 5.38 -27.54 -4.32
C LEU A 57 4.78 -28.55 -5.30
#